data_AF-A0A7Y9WT86-F1
#
_entry.id   AF-A0A7Y9WT86-F1
#
_cell.length_a   1.000
_cell.length_b   1.000
_cell.length_c   1.000
_cell.angle_alpha   90.00
_cell.angle_beta   90.00
_cell.angle_gamma   90.00
#
_symmetry.space_group_name_H-M   'P 1'
#
loop_
_entity.id
_entity.type
_entity.pdbx_description
1 polymer ?
#
loop_
_entity_poly.entity_id
_entity_poly.type
_entity_poly.pdbx_seq_one_letter_code
_entity_poly.pdbx_strand_id
1 'polypeptide(L)'
;MRLQTGSSMRRQLVHFDVGGNNTKNGNKYLAWAFVEAANFAIRSCPEARRFYDRKKRARNGIVAIKALAHKLARACFHILREHKPFEVTRCFG
;
A
#
# COMPACT_ATOMS: atom_id res chain seq x y z
N MET A 1 -33.50 -17.50 -23.26
CA MET A 1 -33.17 -17.65 -21.82
C MET A 1 -31.72 -18.05 -21.66
N ARG A 2 -30.81 -17.10 -21.39
CA ARG A 2 -29.45 -17.37 -20.88
C ARG A 2 -29.06 -16.23 -19.95
N LEU A 3 -28.96 -16.59 -18.66
CA LEU A 3 -28.63 -15.71 -17.56
C LEU A 3 -27.17 -15.24 -17.72
N GLN A 4 -26.96 -13.94 -17.81
CA GLN A 4 -25.65 -13.32 -17.63
C GLN A 4 -25.42 -13.13 -16.13
N THR A 5 -24.76 -14.07 -15.48
CA THR A 5 -24.30 -13.91 -14.09
C THR A 5 -22.95 -13.21 -14.08
N GLY A 6 -22.90 -12.10 -13.33
CA GLY A 6 -21.75 -11.23 -13.23
C GLY A 6 -20.50 -11.93 -12.69
N SER A 7 -19.40 -11.79 -13.43
CA SER A 7 -18.06 -12.11 -12.92
C SER A 7 -16.96 -11.32 -13.65
N SER A 8 -17.23 -10.05 -13.96
CA SER A 8 -16.32 -9.17 -14.74
C SER A 8 -15.66 -8.05 -13.92
N MET A 9 -15.55 -8.19 -12.59
CA MET A 9 -15.04 -7.12 -11.72
C MET A 9 -14.12 -7.59 -10.59
N ARG A 10 -13.41 -8.71 -10.77
CA ARG A 10 -12.37 -9.17 -9.82
C ARG A 10 -11.02 -9.49 -10.47
N ARG A 11 -10.82 -9.20 -11.77
CA ARG A 11 -9.56 -9.47 -12.49
C ARG A 11 -8.70 -8.26 -12.84
N GLN A 12 -9.17 -7.02 -12.61
CA GLN A 12 -8.40 -5.82 -12.99
C GLN A 12 -7.50 -5.23 -11.87
N LEU A 13 -7.42 -5.83 -10.69
CA LEU A 13 -6.68 -5.25 -9.56
C LEU A 13 -5.37 -5.97 -9.18
N VAL A 14 -4.95 -6.99 -9.94
CA VAL A 14 -3.73 -7.78 -9.58
C VAL A 14 -2.77 -8.03 -10.74
N HIS A 15 -2.79 -7.17 -11.76
CA HIS A 15 -1.73 -7.10 -12.77
C HIS A 15 -1.22 -5.66 -12.84
N PHE A 16 -0.44 -5.24 -11.84
CA PHE A 16 0.59 -4.23 -12.11
C PHE A 16 1.67 -4.96 -12.88
N ASP A 17 1.88 -4.62 -14.15
CA ASP A 17 2.85 -5.30 -15.02
C ASP A 17 4.18 -5.49 -14.29
N VAL A 18 4.51 -6.76 -14.11
CA VAL A 18 5.68 -7.25 -13.40
C VAL A 18 6.93 -7.10 -14.30
N GLY A 19 6.84 -6.37 -15.43
CA GLY A 19 7.95 -6.15 -16.33
C GLY A 19 7.70 -4.96 -17.24
N GLY A 20 8.68 -4.07 -17.33
CA GLY A 20 8.77 -3.09 -18.41
C GLY A 20 9.08 -1.68 -17.96
N ASN A 21 8.14 -1.01 -17.27
CA ASN A 21 8.17 0.46 -17.19
C ASN A 21 8.53 1.05 -15.81
N ASN A 22 9.07 0.23 -14.91
CA ASN A 22 9.32 0.58 -13.51
C ASN A 22 10.77 0.36 -13.08
N THR A 23 11.71 0.36 -14.04
CA THR A 23 13.14 0.05 -13.82
C THR A 23 13.82 0.97 -12.79
N LYS A 24 13.27 2.17 -12.54
CA LYS A 24 13.77 3.14 -11.54
C LYS A 24 13.14 3.00 -10.14
N ASN A 25 12.09 2.19 -9.96
CA ASN A 25 11.32 2.10 -8.71
C ASN A 25 11.70 0.90 -7.82
N GLY A 26 12.85 0.27 -8.09
CA GLY A 26 13.38 -0.84 -7.30
C GLY A 26 12.65 -2.17 -7.54
N ASN A 27 12.75 -3.08 -6.58
CA ASN A 27 12.16 -4.42 -6.69
C ASN A 27 10.63 -4.35 -6.71
N LYS A 28 10.04 -4.67 -7.87
CA LYS A 28 8.59 -4.74 -8.12
C LYS A 28 7.82 -5.59 -7.10
N TYR A 29 8.40 -6.71 -6.65
CA TYR A 29 7.77 -7.60 -5.68
C TYR A 29 7.73 -6.96 -4.30
N LEU A 30 8.80 -6.26 -3.94
CA LEU A 30 8.87 -5.53 -2.67
C LEU A 30 7.88 -4.37 -2.64
N ALA A 31 7.75 -3.64 -3.76
CA ALA A 31 6.74 -2.59 -3.90
C ALA A 31 5.32 -3.14 -3.73
N TRP A 32 5.02 -4.30 -4.34
CA TRP A 32 3.73 -4.95 -4.20
C TRP A 32 3.48 -5.47 -2.77
N ALA A 33 4.49 -6.06 -2.13
CA ALA A 33 4.40 -6.50 -0.74
C ALA A 33 4.07 -5.34 0.22
N PHE A 34 4.66 -4.16 0.03
CA PHE A 34 4.33 -2.99 0.84
C PHE A 34 2.93 -2.42 0.56
N VAL A 35 2.41 -2.58 -0.67
CA VAL A 35 1.02 -2.22 -0.98
C VAL A 35 0.04 -3.16 -0.27
N GLU A 36 0.31 -4.46 -0.26
CA GLU A 36 -0.50 -5.42 0.51
C GLU A 36 -0.42 -5.16 2.01
N ALA A 37 0.78 -4.89 2.54
CA ALA A 37 0.97 -4.49 3.93
C ALA A 37 0.20 -3.20 4.28
N ALA A 38 0.16 -2.23 3.38
CA ALA A 38 -0.63 -1.01 3.56
C ALA A 38 -2.14 -1.30 3.63
N ASN A 39 -2.65 -2.18 2.76
CA ASN A 39 -4.05 -2.60 2.80
C ASN A 39 -4.41 -3.33 4.11
N PHE A 40 -3.48 -4.14 4.63
CA PHE A 40 -3.63 -4.78 5.94
C PHE A 40 -3.59 -3.75 7.08
N ALA A 41 -2.62 -2.84 7.06
CA ALA A 41 -2.44 -1.80 8.08
C ALA A 41 -3.66 -0.88 8.20
N ILE A 42 -4.34 -0.57 7.09
CA ILE A 42 -5.59 0.21 7.11
C ILE A 42 -6.69 -0.50 7.92
N ARG A 43 -6.68 -1.84 8.01
CA ARG A 43 -7.68 -2.63 8.74
C ARG A 43 -7.31 -2.84 10.19
N SER A 44 -6.02 -3.04 10.48
CA SER A 44 -5.52 -3.37 11.82
C SER A 44 -5.14 -2.17 12.68
N CYS A 45 -4.78 -1.03 12.08
CA CYS A 45 -4.26 0.14 12.78
C CYS A 45 -5.11 1.40 12.51
N PRO A 46 -5.77 1.98 13.55
CA PRO A 46 -6.54 3.21 13.42
C PRO A 46 -5.73 4.42 12.93
N GLU A 47 -4.46 4.53 13.31
CA GLU A 47 -3.55 5.63 12.93
C GLU A 47 -3.21 5.57 11.44
N ALA A 48 -2.90 4.37 10.93
CA ALA A 48 -2.68 4.13 9.52
C ALA A 48 -3.94 4.47 8.70
N ARG A 49 -5.12 4.12 9.22
CA ARG A 49 -6.41 4.48 8.61
C ARG A 49 -6.63 5.99 8.58
N ARG A 50 -6.38 6.71 9.68
CA ARG A 50 -6.49 8.18 9.73
C ARG A 50 -5.58 8.85 8.70
N PHE A 51 -4.34 8.38 8.57
CA PHE A 51 -3.42 8.87 7.54
C PHE A 51 -3.96 8.62 6.12
N TYR A 52 -4.42 7.39 5.86
CA TYR A 52 -5.01 7.01 4.59
C TYR A 52 -6.23 7.85 4.24
N ASP A 53 -7.19 8.01 5.16
CA ASP A 53 -8.42 8.77 4.93
C ASP A 53 -8.13 10.24 4.67
N ARG A 54 -7.19 10.85 5.42
CA ARG A 54 -6.72 12.23 5.17
C ARG A 54 -6.16 12.39 3.76
N LYS A 55 -5.30 11.47 3.31
CA LYS A 55 -4.71 11.51 1.96
C LYS A 55 -5.70 11.15 0.86
N LYS A 56 -6.64 10.25 1.13
CA LYS A 56 -7.71 9.87 0.21
C LYS A 56 -8.62 11.06 -0.06
N ARG A 57 -9.02 11.80 0.98
CA ARG A 57 -9.84 13.02 0.87
C ARG A 57 -9.15 14.11 0.05
N ALA A 58 -7.84 14.27 0.21
CA ALA A 58 -7.08 15.32 -0.50
C ALA A 58 -6.75 14.98 -1.97
N ARG A 59 -6.74 13.70 -2.36
CA ARG A 59 -6.28 13.28 -3.69
C ARG A 59 -7.12 12.12 -4.24
N ASN A 60 -6.62 10.89 -4.15
CA ASN A 60 -7.33 9.68 -4.57
C ASN A 60 -6.85 8.48 -3.73
N GLY A 61 -7.64 7.39 -3.73
CA GLY A 61 -7.35 6.20 -2.92
C GLY A 61 -6.04 5.52 -3.30
N ILE A 62 -5.72 5.45 -4.59
CA ILE A 62 -4.50 4.80 -5.09
C ILE A 62 -3.24 5.51 -4.58
N VAL A 63 -3.21 6.85 -4.66
CA VAL A 63 -2.08 7.65 -4.13
C VAL A 63 -2.01 7.54 -2.61
N ALA A 64 -3.14 7.47 -1.92
CA ALA A 64 -3.17 7.29 -0.47
C ALA A 64 -2.57 5.94 -0.04
N ILE A 65 -2.90 4.84 -0.72
CA ILE A 65 -2.30 3.51 -0.46
C ILE A 65 -0.79 3.54 -0.74
N LYS A 66 -0.37 4.10 -1.89
CA LYS A 66 1.06 4.20 -2.23
C LYS A 66 1.84 5.04 -1.22
N ALA A 67 1.26 6.14 -0.75
CA ALA A 67 1.88 6.97 0.29
C ALA A 67 2.00 6.23 1.63
N LEU A 68 0.99 5.44 1.99
CA LEU A 68 1.02 4.62 3.19
C LEU A 68 2.09 3.51 3.09
N ALA A 69 2.15 2.81 1.95
CA ALA A 69 3.16 1.82 1.65
C ALA A 69 4.59 2.40 1.74
N HIS A 70 4.79 3.62 1.24
CA HIS A 70 6.09 4.31 1.35
C HIS A 70 6.47 4.63 2.80
N LYS A 71 5.52 5.07 3.64
CA LYS A 71 5.76 5.29 5.08
C LYS A 71 6.14 3.99 5.78
N LEU A 72 5.45 2.89 5.48
CA LEU A 72 5.79 1.57 6.02
C LEU A 72 7.19 1.11 5.58
N ALA A 73 7.54 1.28 4.31
CA ALA A 73 8.86 0.94 3.81
C ALA A 73 9.98 1.72 4.51
N ARG A 74 9.78 3.03 4.73
CA ARG A 74 10.71 3.87 5.51
C ARG A 74 10.82 3.39 6.95
N ALA A 75 9.70 3.06 7.59
CA ALA A 75 9.70 2.52 8.94
C ALA A 75 10.49 1.21 9.04
N CYS A 76 10.26 0.26 8.13
CA CYS A 76 11.00 -0.99 8.06
C CYS A 76 12.50 -0.75 7.87
N PHE A 77 12.89 0.18 6.98
CA PHE A 77 14.29 0.55 6.80
C PHE A 77 14.93 1.07 8.10
N HIS A 78 14.23 1.93 8.85
CA HIS A 78 14.75 2.45 10.12
C HIS A 78 14.84 1.37 11.21
N ILE A 79 13.88 0.46 11.29
CA ILE A 79 13.94 -0.68 12.23
C ILE A 79 15.15 -1.55 11.91
N LEU A 80 15.34 -1.91 10.65
CA LEU A 80 16.45 -2.76 10.21
C LEU A 80 17.81 -2.08 10.37
N ARG A 81 17.88 -0.75 10.18
CA ARG A 81 19.15 -0.01 10.27
C ARG A 81 19.53 0.38 11.69
N GLU A 82 18.57 0.78 12.51
CA GLU A 82 18.80 1.31 13.86
C GLU A 82 18.53 0.27 14.96
N HIS A 83 18.02 -0.92 14.61
CA HIS A 83 17.57 -1.96 15.55
C HIS A 83 16.63 -1.44 16.65
N LYS A 84 15.84 -0.42 16.32
CA LYS A 84 14.85 0.19 17.23
C LYS A 84 13.46 -0.40 16.98
N PRO A 85 12.62 -0.50 18.02
CA PRO A 85 11.24 -0.92 17.86
C PRO A 85 10.46 0.04 16.96
N PHE A 86 9.38 -0.47 16.37
CA PHE A 86 8.48 0.32 15.51
C PHE A 86 7.69 1.34 16.35
N GLU A 87 7.89 2.63 16.05
CA GLU A 87 7.18 3.73 16.69
C GLU A 87 6.09 4.30 15.76
N VAL A 88 4.83 4.07 16.12
CA VAL A 88 3.63 4.47 15.34
C VAL A 88 3.59 5.99 15.11
N THR A 89 3.95 6.77 16.14
CA THR A 89 4.00 8.23 16.12
C THR A 89 5.03 8.76 15.13
N ARG A 90 6.21 8.13 15.05
CA ARG A 90 7.26 8.51 14.08
C ARG A 90 6.88 8.15 12.64
N CYS A 91 6.00 7.16 12.47
CA CYS A 91 5.57 6.69 11.15
C CYS A 91 4.39 7.47 10.58
N PHE A 92 3.38 7.79 11.40
CA PHE A 92 2.13 8.43 10.94
C PHE A 92 1.92 9.87 11.42
N GLY A 93 2.75 10.34 12.36
CA GLY A 93 2.86 11.75 12.76
C GLY A 93 3.08 12.68 11.59
#